data_AF-A0A519SAL7-F1
#
_entry.id   AF-A0A519SAL7-F1
#
_cell.length_a   1.000
_cell.length_b   1.000
_cell.length_c   1.000
_cell.angle_alpha   90.00
_cell.angle_beta   90.00
_cell.angle_gamma   90.00
#
_symmetry.space_group_name_H-M   'P 1'
#
loop_
_entity.id
_entity.type
_entity.pdbx_description
1 polymer ?
#
loop_
_entity_poly.entity_id
_entity_poly.type
_entity_poly.pdbx_seq_one_letter_code
_entity_poly.pdbx_strand_id
1 'polypeptide(L)' 'MDYYKFREKRTVTPEKMVRILQNHGTVVSIEKAQKVLELIYKLSNLSVQETINRPSNRNPIAGRRRFTRHTIKRQGNENS' A
#
# COMPACT_ATOMS: atom_id res chain seq x y z
N MET A 1 -32.27 3.72 -9.97
CA MET A 1 -31.16 2.76 -9.80
C MET A 1 -30.03 3.56 -9.15
N ASP A 2 -30.09 3.66 -7.83
CA ASP A 2 -29.21 4.53 -7.07
C ASP A 2 -27.89 3.80 -6.85
N TYR A 3 -26.94 4.05 -7.75
CA TYR A 3 -25.58 3.57 -7.61
C TYR A 3 -25.01 4.10 -6.30
N TYR A 4 -24.67 3.20 -5.37
CA TYR A 4 -23.94 3.52 -4.15
C TYR A 4 -22.60 4.16 -4.54
N LYS A 5 -22.60 5.47 -4.71
CA LYS A 5 -21.40 6.27 -4.93
C LYS A 5 -20.64 6.28 -3.61
N PHE A 6 -19.69 5.37 -3.47
CA PHE A 6 -18.79 5.30 -2.32
C PHE A 6 -18.09 6.66 -2.22
N ARG A 7 -18.62 7.55 -1.37
CA ARG A 7 -18.00 8.84 -1.11
C ARG A 7 -16.81 8.54 -0.22
N GLU A 8 -15.64 8.35 -0.85
CA GLU A 8 -14.36 8.34 -0.13
C GLU A 8 -14.37 9.51 0.86
N LYS A 9 -14.14 9.20 2.14
CA LYS A 9 -14.10 10.21 3.20
C LYS A 9 -12.87 11.09 2.99
N ARG A 10 -13.01 12.14 2.17
CA ARG A 10 -11.97 13.13 1.93
C ARG A 10 -11.90 14.08 3.12
N THR A 11 -10.74 14.17 3.73
CA THR A 11 -10.46 15.08 4.87
C THR A 11 -10.37 16.54 4.43
N VAL A 12 -9.88 16.77 3.21
CA VAL A 12 -9.72 18.09 2.60
C VAL A 12 -10.84 18.33 1.58
N THR A 13 -11.60 19.41 1.78
CA THR A 13 -12.64 19.90 0.86
C THR A 13 -12.08 20.98 -0.07
N PRO A 14 -12.74 21.28 -1.21
CA PRO A 14 -12.32 22.36 -2.12
C PRO A 14 -12.20 23.73 -1.41
N GLU A 15 -13.12 24.05 -0.50
CA GLU A 15 -13.08 25.29 0.30
C GLU A 15 -11.84 25.36 1.21
N LYS A 16 -11.49 24.24 1.86
CA LYS A 16 -10.25 24.15 2.64
C LYS A 16 -9.03 24.31 1.74
N MET A 17 -9.07 23.75 0.53
CA MET A 17 -7.98 23.88 -0.44
C MET A 17 -7.79 25.33 -0.88
N VAL A 18 -8.87 26.09 -1.11
CA VAL A 18 -8.78 27.53 -1.40
C VAL A 18 -8.08 28.27 -0.24
N ARG A 19 -8.49 28.01 1.01
CA ARG A 19 -7.85 28.64 2.19
C ARG A 19 -6.37 28.29 2.30
N ILE A 20 -6.00 27.02 2.08
CA ILE A 20 -4.60 26.58 2.10
C ILE A 20 -3.80 27.34 1.03
N LEU A 21 -4.30 27.38 -0.21
CA LEU A 21 -3.63 28.06 -1.32
C LEU A 21 -3.50 29.57 -1.06
N GLN A 22 -4.54 30.19 -0.50
CA GLN A 22 -4.53 31.60 -0.14
C GLN A 22 -3.50 31.92 0.95
N ASN A 23 -3.35 31.06 1.96
CA ASN A 23 -2.33 31.20 2.99
C ASN A 23 -0.90 31.14 2.42
N HIS A 24 -0.72 30.49 1.27
CA HIS A 24 0.55 30.43 0.54
C HIS A 24 0.64 31.47 -0.59
N GLY A 25 -0.23 32.49 -0.60
CA GLY A 25 -0.19 33.58 -1.58
C GLY A 25 -0.79 33.24 -2.95
N THR A 26 -1.43 32.08 -3.09
CA THR A 26 -2.06 31.67 -4.36
C THR A 26 -3.58 31.85 -4.27
N VAL A 27 -4.10 32.85 -4.98
CA VAL A 27 -5.56 33.07 -5.06
C VAL A 27 -6.12 32.30 -6.25
N VAL A 28 -7.07 31.39 -5.98
CA VAL A 28 -7.64 30.51 -7.00
C VAL A 28 -9.15 30.39 -6.83
N SER A 29 -9.88 30.27 -7.95
CA SER A 29 -11.31 29.99 -7.91
C SER A 29 -11.59 28.59 -7.35
N ILE A 30 -12.80 28.41 -6.81
CA ILE A 30 -13.25 27.12 -6.25
C ILE A 30 -13.14 25.99 -7.29
N GLU A 31 -13.49 26.25 -8.54
CA GLU A 31 -13.36 25.26 -9.62
C GLU A 31 -11.91 24.82 -9.87
N LYS A 32 -10.98 25.78 -9.86
CA LYS A 32 -9.55 25.46 -9.99
C LYS A 32 -9.06 24.70 -8.76
N ALA A 33 -9.47 25.11 -7.56
CA ALA A 33 -9.14 24.39 -6.33
C ALA A 33 -9.66 22.95 -6.35
N GLN A 34 -10.83 22.70 -6.91
CA GLN A 34 -11.37 21.35 -7.10
C GLN A 34 -10.51 20.51 -8.04
N LYS A 35 -10.09 21.06 -9.19
CA LYS A 35 -9.20 20.37 -10.14
C LYS A 35 -7.83 20.05 -9.52
N VAL A 36 -7.25 21.02 -8.80
CA VAL A 36 -5.98 20.83 -8.09
C VAL A 36 -6.11 19.77 -7.01
N LEU A 37 -7.19 19.81 -6.22
CA LEU A 37 -7.46 18.83 -5.18
C LEU A 37 -7.59 17.41 -5.78
N GLU A 38 -8.28 17.27 -6.91
CA GLU A 38 -8.39 15.99 -7.62
C GLU A 38 -7.03 15.47 -8.09
N LEU A 39 -6.17 16.34 -8.63
CA LEU A 39 -4.81 15.99 -9.04
C LEU A 39 -3.98 15.50 -7.85
N ILE A 40 -4.03 16.22 -6.72
CA ILE A 40 -3.29 15.85 -5.50
C ILE A 40 -3.70 14.47 -5.01
N TYR A 41 -5.00 14.16 -4.96
CA TYR A 41 -5.47 12.84 -4.55
C TYR A 41 -4.99 11.74 -5.50
N LYS A 42 -5.03 11.96 -6.81
CA LYS A 42 -4.54 10.99 -7.80
C LYS A 42 -3.05 10.69 -7.62
N LEU A 43 -2.24 11.75 -7.48
CA LEU A 43 -0.79 11.61 -7.24
C LEU A 43 -0.48 10.91 -5.92
N SER A 44 -1.21 11.26 -4.86
CA SER A 44 -1.04 10.65 -3.54
C SER A 44 -1.35 9.16 -3.58
N ASN A 45 -2.47 8.78 -4.21
CA ASN A 45 -2.85 7.37 -4.36
C ASN A 45 -1.81 6.59 -5.18
N LEU A 46 -1.31 7.19 -6.27
CA LEU A 46 -0.27 6.58 -7.09
C LEU A 46 1.02 6.34 -6.29
N SER A 47 1.47 7.33 -5.52
CA SER A 47 2.67 7.22 -4.66
C SER A 47 2.52 6.13 -3.60
N VAL A 48 1.35 6.03 -2.96
CA VAL A 48 1.06 4.97 -2.00
C VAL A 48 1.06 3.60 -2.67
N GLN A 49 0.41 3.48 -3.85
CA GLN A 49 0.39 2.23 -4.60
C GLN A 49 1.80 1.80 -5.03
N GLU A 50 2.65 2.71 -5.49
CA GLU A 50 4.05 2.39 -5.81
C GLU A 50 4.78 1.84 -4.58
N THR A 51 4.57 2.48 -3.42
CA THR A 51 5.21 2.08 -2.16
C THR A 51 4.76 0.69 -1.71
N ILE A 52 3.46 0.38 -1.83
CA ILE A 52 2.89 -0.93 -1.46
C ILE A 52 3.30 -2.02 -2.46
N ASN A 53 3.29 -1.69 -3.76
CA ASN A 53 3.55 -2.65 -4.83
C ASN A 53 5.05 -2.94 -5.02
N ARG A 54 5.94 -2.17 -4.41
CA ARG A 54 7.37 -2.52 -4.38
C ARG A 54 7.52 -3.88 -3.69
N PRO A 55 7.88 -4.96 -4.42
CA PRO A 55 8.12 -6.24 -3.79
C PRO A 55 9.25 -6.02 -2.79
N SER A 56 9.01 -6.38 -1.52
CA SER A 56 10.07 -6.33 -0.53
C SER A 56 11.22 -7.16 -1.09
N ASN A 57 12.38 -6.55 -1.32
CA ASN A 57 13.59 -7.22 -1.73
C ASN A 57 14.13 -8.02 -0.52
N ARG A 58 13.28 -8.84 0.09
CA ARG A 58 13.66 -9.86 1.04
C ARG A 58 14.31 -10.93 0.19
N ASN A 59 15.61 -10.79 -0.01
CA ASN A 59 16.45 -11.92 -0.37
C ASN A 59 16.09 -13.05 0.60
N PRO A 60 15.41 -14.13 0.15
CA PRO A 60 15.22 -15.27 1.01
C PRO A 60 16.63 -15.79 1.22
N ILE A 61 17.14 -15.66 2.44
CA ILE A 61 18.48 -16.10 2.85
C ILE A 61 18.71 -17.49 2.23
N ALA A 62 19.54 -17.52 1.19
CA ALA A 62 19.99 -18.72 0.52
C ALA A 62 20.87 -19.48 1.51
N GLY A 63 20.26 -20.18 2.46
CA GLY A 63 21.01 -20.71 3.59
C GLY A 63 20.24 -21.59 4.57
N ARG A 64 18.95 -21.87 4.38
CA ARG A 64 18.28 -22.95 5.14
C ARG A 64 18.76 -24.30 4.61
N ARG A 65 19.96 -24.71 5.01
CA ARG A 65 20.40 -26.11 4.96
C ARG A 65 19.37 -26.92 5.75
N ARG A 66 18.50 -27.64 5.04
CA ARG A 66 17.60 -28.62 5.66
C ARG A 66 18.49 -29.70 6.24
N PHE A 67 18.66 -29.72 7.56
CA PHE A 67 19.24 -30.87 8.24
C PHE A 67 18.23 -32.02 8.14
N THR A 68 18.34 -32.82 7.09
CA THR A 68 17.63 -34.09 6.97
C THR A 68 18.17 -35.04 8.01
N ARG A 69 17.38 -35.29 9.07
CA ARG A 69 17.67 -36.35 10.03
C ARG A 69 17.46 -37.69 9.33
N HIS A 70 18.54 -38.42 9.07
CA HIS A 70 18.44 -39.83 8.68
C HIS A 70 17.99 -40.64 9.91
N THR A 71 16.79 -41.21 9.87
CA THR A 71 16.35 -42.19 10.85
C THR A 71 17.04 -43.51 10.57
N ILE A 72 17.87 -43.98 11.49
CA ILE A 72 18.49 -45.31 11.44
C ILE A 72 17.36 -46.33 11.65
N LYS A 73 17.07 -47.15 10.64
CA LYS A 73 16.19 -48.32 10.80
C LYS A 73 16.95 -49.35 11.64
N ARG A 74 16.48 -49.61 12.86
CA ARG A 74 16.89 -50.80 13.63
C ARG A 74 16.32 -52.03 12.91
N GLN A 75 17.19 -52.86 12.36
CA GLN A 75 16.85 -54.25 11.99
C GLN A 75 16.52 -54.98 13.30
N GLY A 76 15.24 -55.34 13.46
CA GLY A 76 14.83 -56.29 14.49
C GLY A 76 15.39 -57.65 14.13
N ASN A 77 16.30 -58.16 14.94
CA ASN A 77 16.77 -59.53 14.91
C ASN A 77 16.20 -60.19 16.16
N GLU A 78 15.10 -60.92 16.01
CA GLU A 78 14.54 -61.75 17.07
C GLU A 78 14.43 -63.17 16.52
N ASN A 79 15.55 -63.89 16.57
CA ASN A 79 15.56 -65.35 16.61
C ASN A 79 15.40 -65.76 18.07
N SER A 80 14.28 -66.38 18.43
CA SER A 80 14.15 -67.37 19.51
C SER A 80 12.87 -68.18 19.28
#